data_AF-A0A174VS69-F1
#
_entry.id   AF-A0A174VS69-F1
#
_cell.length_a   1.000
_cell.length_b   1.000
_cell.length_c   1.000
_cell.angle_alpha   90.00
_cell.angle_beta   90.00
_cell.angle_gamma   90.00
#
_symmetry.space_group_name_H-M   'P 1'
#
loop_
_entity.id
_entity.type
_entity.pdbx_description
1 polymer ?
#
loop_
_entity_poly.entity_id
_entity_poly.type
_entity_poly.pdbx_seq_one_letter_code
_entity_poly.pdbx_strand_id
1 'polypeptide(L)'
;MENNDILFLIDHPDYDDIQRMCSDAYTKGRMVERSLAIEAYRLRCSNLFGNRCMSRTIFGALSKKTCDGNCWYLNQFKLELYKLET
;
A
#
# COMPACT_ATOMS: atom_id res chain seq x y z
N MET A 1 33.19 50.51 5.80
CA MET A 1 31.74 50.29 5.85
C MET A 1 31.54 48.87 5.36
N GLU A 2 31.34 47.96 6.30
CA GLU A 2 31.50 46.51 6.15
C GLU A 2 30.47 45.90 5.20
N ASN A 3 30.91 44.85 4.50
CA ASN A 3 30.16 44.02 3.58
C ASN A 3 28.89 43.46 4.23
N ASN A 4 27.72 43.97 3.83
CA ASN A 4 26.42 43.45 4.24
C ASN A 4 25.82 42.45 3.23
N ASP A 5 26.59 41.96 2.28
CA ASP A 5 26.13 40.98 1.28
C ASP A 5 26.22 39.52 1.77
N ILE A 6 26.47 39.29 3.07
CA ILE A 6 26.54 37.95 3.68
C ILE A 6 25.34 37.73 4.63
N LEU A 7 24.13 38.12 4.21
CA LEU A 7 22.92 37.84 4.99
C LEU A 7 21.82 37.10 4.22
N PHE A 8 22.15 36.54 3.05
CA PHE A 8 21.22 35.69 2.29
C PHE A 8 21.87 34.44 1.70
N LEU A 9 22.94 33.93 2.32
CA LEU A 9 23.30 32.50 2.22
C LEU A 9 22.33 31.68 3.07
N ILE A 10 21.03 31.84 2.82
CA ILE A 10 20.05 30.86 3.26
C ILE A 10 20.39 29.64 2.43
N ASP A 11 20.92 28.65 3.13
CA ASP A 11 21.09 27.26 2.72
C ASP A 11 19.72 26.77 2.20
N HIS A 12 19.41 27.10 0.94
CA HIS A 12 18.20 26.62 0.30
C HIS A 12 18.37 25.11 0.21
N PRO A 13 17.51 24.32 0.87
CA PRO A 13 17.59 22.88 0.70
C PRO A 13 17.48 22.64 -0.80
N ASP A 14 18.43 21.90 -1.35
CA ASP A 14 18.49 21.60 -2.77
C ASP A 14 17.08 21.18 -3.20
N TYR A 15 16.51 21.88 -4.19
CA TYR A 15 15.13 21.67 -4.60
C TYR A 15 14.92 20.20 -5.00
N ASP A 16 15.96 19.58 -5.55
CA ASP A 16 16.00 18.17 -5.89
C ASP A 16 15.93 17.28 -4.63
N ASP A 17 16.58 17.67 -3.53
CA ASP A 17 16.49 16.97 -2.25
C ASP A 17 15.10 17.08 -1.62
N ILE A 18 14.47 18.26 -1.66
CA ILE A 18 13.09 18.43 -1.19
C ILE A 18 12.14 17.57 -2.02
N GLN A 19 12.27 17.60 -3.33
CA GLN A 19 11.44 16.81 -4.23
C GLN A 19 11.62 15.30 -3.98
N ARG A 20 12.85 14.85 -3.77
CA ARG A 20 13.16 13.46 -3.42
C ARG A 20 12.53 13.06 -2.08
N MET A 21 12.68 13.89 -1.03
CA MET A 21 12.07 13.63 0.27
C MET A 21 10.54 13.52 0.19
N CYS A 22 9.89 14.42 -0.56
CA CYS A 22 8.45 14.39 -0.77
C CYS A 22 8.02 13.13 -1.54
N SER A 23 8.75 12.76 -2.59
CA SER A 23 8.49 11.55 -3.39
C SER A 23 8.65 10.27 -2.55
N ASP A 24 9.68 10.21 -1.71
CA ASP A 24 9.92 9.09 -0.80
C ASP A 24 8.81 8.97 0.25
N ALA A 25 8.40 10.09 0.85
CA ALA A 25 7.30 10.12 1.82
C ALA A 25 5.98 9.67 1.19
N TYR A 26 5.66 10.19 0.00
CA TYR A 26 4.48 9.80 -0.77
C TYR A 26 4.49 8.30 -1.10
N THR A 27 5.62 7.79 -1.60
CA THR A 27 5.76 6.37 -1.95
C THR A 27 5.60 5.47 -0.72
N LYS A 28 6.21 5.82 0.41
CA LYS A 28 6.03 5.08 1.68
C LYS A 28 4.57 5.08 2.13
N GLY A 29 3.91 6.25 2.10
CA GLY A 29 2.49 6.39 2.46
C GLY A 29 1.61 5.48 1.60
N ARG A 30 1.76 5.56 0.28
CA ARG A 30 1.03 4.70 -0.67
C ARG A 30 1.22 3.21 -0.39
N MET A 31 2.45 2.76 -0.12
CA MET A 31 2.72 1.35 0.15
C MET A 31 2.03 0.87 1.44
N VAL A 32 1.97 1.72 2.46
CA VAL A 32 1.24 1.43 3.70
C VAL A 32 -0.26 1.34 3.44
N GLU A 33 -0.84 2.32 2.74
CA GLU A 33 -2.26 2.34 2.39
C GLU A 33 -2.66 1.12 1.53
N ARG A 34 -1.84 0.79 0.53
CA ARG A 34 -2.01 -0.40 -0.31
C ARG A 34 -2.07 -1.68 0.52
N SER A 35 -1.14 -1.84 1.47
CA SER A 35 -1.11 -3.00 2.37
C SER A 35 -2.39 -3.09 3.22
N LEU A 36 -2.82 -1.96 3.80
CA LEU A 36 -4.04 -1.88 4.60
C LEU A 36 -5.29 -2.22 3.79
N ALA A 37 -5.39 -1.72 2.55
CA ALA A 37 -6.52 -2.01 1.66
C ALA A 37 -6.61 -3.51 1.32
N ILE A 38 -5.47 -4.15 1.00
CA ILE A 38 -5.40 -5.59 0.74
C ILE A 38 -5.83 -6.40 1.97
N GLU A 39 -5.35 -6.02 3.15
CA GLU A 39 -5.69 -6.73 4.39
C GLU A 39 -7.17 -6.56 4.76
N ALA A 40 -7.72 -5.35 4.62
CA ALA A 40 -9.15 -5.10 4.82
C ALA A 40 -10.01 -5.96 3.88
N TYR A 41 -9.62 -6.06 2.60
CA TYR A 41 -10.29 -6.91 1.63
C TYR A 41 -10.19 -8.40 2.00
N ARG A 42 -9.01 -8.86 2.44
CA ARG A 42 -8.78 -10.25 2.91
C ARG A 42 -9.69 -10.60 4.07
N LEU A 43 -9.80 -9.71 5.06
CA LEU A 43 -10.66 -9.89 6.23
C LEU A 43 -12.15 -9.93 5.88
N ARG A 44 -12.57 -9.24 4.81
CA ARG A 44 -13.96 -9.22 4.32
C ARG A 44 -14.27 -10.28 3.27
N CYS A 45 -13.29 -11.07 2.82
CA CYS A 45 -13.47 -12.06 1.75
C CYS A 45 -14.61 -13.05 2.02
N SER A 46 -14.84 -13.47 3.27
CA SER A 46 -15.95 -14.36 3.61
C SER A 46 -17.31 -13.70 3.40
N ASN A 47 -17.43 -12.40 3.67
CA ASN A 47 -18.66 -11.64 3.46
C ASN A 47 -18.92 -11.36 1.98
N LEU A 48 -17.85 -11.11 1.22
CA LEU A 48 -17.93 -10.76 -0.21
C LEU A 48 -18.14 -11.99 -1.10
N PHE A 49 -17.49 -13.11 -0.78
CA PHE A 49 -17.40 -14.28 -1.66
C PHE A 49 -17.82 -15.60 -0.98
N GLY A 50 -18.26 -15.56 0.28
CA GLY A 50 -18.58 -16.75 1.05
C GLY A 50 -17.35 -17.65 1.23
N ASN A 51 -17.57 -18.96 1.07
CA ASN A 51 -16.53 -19.96 1.29
C ASN A 51 -15.62 -20.19 0.06
N ARG A 52 -15.73 -19.37 -1.00
CA ARG A 52 -14.95 -19.55 -2.25
C ARG A 52 -13.45 -19.40 -2.05
N CYS A 53 -13.04 -18.57 -1.09
CA CYS A 53 -11.63 -18.37 -0.72
C CYS A 53 -11.19 -19.25 0.46
N MET A 54 -12.02 -20.22 0.90
CA MET A 54 -11.69 -21.14 1.99
C MET A 54 -11.29 -22.50 1.42
N SER A 55 -10.18 -23.05 1.90
CA SER A 55 -9.80 -24.43 1.57
C SER A 55 -10.81 -25.41 2.18
N ARG A 56 -11.25 -26.40 1.40
CA ARG A 56 -12.02 -27.54 1.90
C ARG A 56 -11.05 -28.67 2.24
N THR A 57 -11.23 -29.29 3.40
CA THR A 57 -10.54 -30.55 3.71
C THR A 57 -11.09 -31.68 2.86
N ILE A 58 -10.33 -32.78 2.76
CA ILE A 58 -10.72 -34.02 2.07
C ILE A 58 -12.05 -34.57 2.63
N PHE A 59 -12.37 -34.28 3.90
CA PHE A 59 -13.60 -34.71 4.58
C PHE A 59 -14.75 -33.69 4.49
N GLY A 60 -14.66 -32.69 3.61
CA GLY A 60 -15.74 -31.73 3.36
C GLY A 60 -15.89 -30.61 4.40
N ALA A 61 -15.17 -30.66 5.52
CA ALA A 61 -15.12 -29.56 6.48
C ALA A 61 -14.28 -28.39 5.93
N LEU A 62 -14.77 -27.16 6.10
CA LEU A 62 -14.01 -25.94 5.81
C LEU A 62 -12.84 -25.85 6.79
N SER A 63 -11.60 -25.85 6.30
CA SER A 63 -10.42 -25.80 7.18
C SER A 63 -10.02 -24.38 7.59
N LYS A 64 -10.50 -23.34 6.90
CA LYS A 64 -10.04 -21.96 7.11
C LYS A 64 -11.23 -21.03 7.31
N LYS A 65 -11.24 -20.29 8.44
CA LYS A 65 -12.26 -19.26 8.75
C LYS A 65 -11.98 -17.92 8.06
N THR A 66 -10.77 -17.71 7.56
CA THR A 66 -10.30 -16.45 6.97
C THR A 66 -9.54 -16.74 5.67
N CYS A 67 -9.63 -15.83 4.70
CA CYS A 67 -8.87 -15.92 3.46
C CYS A 67 -7.37 -15.88 3.77
N ASP A 68 -6.60 -16.84 3.26
CA ASP A 68 -5.16 -16.99 3.52
C ASP A 68 -4.29 -16.07 2.65
N GLY A 69 -4.91 -15.20 1.86
CA GLY A 69 -4.20 -14.28 0.99
C GLY A 69 -3.82 -14.86 -0.38
N ASN A 70 -4.15 -16.13 -0.66
CA ASN A 70 -3.82 -16.80 -1.94
C ASN A 70 -5.06 -17.10 -2.80
N CYS A 71 -6.15 -16.37 -2.58
CA CYS A 71 -7.38 -16.53 -3.35
C CYS A 71 -7.33 -15.75 -4.67
N TRP A 72 -7.91 -16.33 -5.73
CA TRP A 72 -8.03 -15.68 -7.04
C TRP A 72 -8.67 -14.28 -6.96
N TYR A 73 -9.72 -14.11 -6.16
CA TYR A 73 -10.40 -12.82 -5.96
C TYR A 73 -9.48 -11.76 -5.33
N LEU A 74 -8.62 -12.16 -4.38
CA LEU A 74 -7.67 -11.23 -3.79
C LEU A 74 -6.57 -10.84 -4.80
N ASN A 75 -6.15 -11.76 -5.65
CA ASN A 75 -5.19 -11.46 -6.71
C ASN A 75 -5.79 -10.51 -7.77
N GLN A 76 -7.06 -10.68 -8.13
CA GLN A 76 -7.78 -9.71 -8.97
C GLN A 76 -7.82 -8.33 -8.33
N PHE A 77 -8.16 -8.24 -7.03
CA PHE A 77 -8.15 -6.97 -6.31
C PHE A 77 -6.77 -6.30 -6.30
N LYS A 78 -5.69 -7.07 -6.09
CA LYS A 78 -4.31 -6.57 -6.18
C LYS A 78 -3.97 -6.01 -7.57
N LEU A 79 -4.48 -6.63 -8.63
CA LEU A 79 -4.30 -6.15 -10.01
C LEU A 79 -5.06 -4.85 -10.26
N GLU A 80 -6.31 -4.74 -9.80
CA GLU A 80 -7.08 -3.50 -9.92
C GLU A 80 -6.46 -2.36 -9.11
N LEU A 81 -5.97 -2.63 -7.89
CA LEU A 81 -5.20 -1.64 -7.12
C LEU A 81 -3.95 -1.17 -7.87
N TYR A 82 -3.22 -2.09 -8.51
CA TYR A 82 -2.03 -1.74 -9.26
C TYR A 82 -2.32 -0.79 -10.43
N LYS A 83 -3.44 -0.99 -11.15
CA LYS A 83 -3.87 -0.10 -12.25
C LYS A 83 -4.19 1.33 -11.79
N LEU A 84 -4.57 1.51 -10.53
CA LEU A 84 -4.86 2.83 -9.96
C LEU A 84 -3.58 3.56 -9.50
N GLU A 85 -2.48 2.82 -9.34
CA GLU A 85 -1.19 3.35 -8.88
C GLU A 85 -0.25 3.71 -10.04
N THR A 86 -0.52 3.19 -11.25
CA THR A 86 0.13 3.51 -12.53
C THR A 86 -0.58 4.62 -13.26
#